data_AF-A0A3S0E5H6-F1
#
_entry.id   AF-A0A3S0E5H6-F1
#
_cell.length_a   1.000
_cell.length_b   1.000
_cell.length_c   1.000
_cell.angle_alpha   90.00
_cell.angle_beta   90.00
_cell.angle_gamma   90.00
#
_symmetry.space_group_name_H-M   'P 1'
#
loop_
_entity.id
_entity.type
_entity.pdbx_description
1 polymer ?
#
loop_
_entity_poly.entity_id
_entity_poly.type
_entity_poly.pdbx_seq_one_letter_code
_entity_poly.pdbx_strand_id
1 'polypeptide(L)' 'FALFSWGSSDGSFSSIDFSGLQLAAGTRLDTSRLYLDGTVSVQAVPEPATWALMLAGAGLVALRRRRQD' A
#
# COMPACT_ATOMS: atom_id res chain seq x y z
N PHE A 1 16.74 25.32 -35.74
CA PHE A 1 17.99 25.11 -34.97
C PHE A 1 17.65 25.28 -33.50
N ALA A 2 17.79 24.23 -32.68
CA ALA A 2 17.63 24.31 -31.23
C ALA A 2 19.01 24.52 -30.60
N LEU A 3 19.22 25.67 -29.96
CA LEU A 3 20.51 26.07 -29.38
C LEU A 3 20.88 25.27 -28.12
N PHE A 4 19.88 24.79 -27.38
CA PHE A 4 20.09 24.02 -26.16
C PHE A 4 19.07 22.88 -26.08
N SER A 5 19.59 21.65 -26.01
CA SER A 5 18.85 20.48 -25.57
C SER A 5 19.12 20.35 -24.08
N TRP A 6 18.26 20.94 -23.26
CA TRP A 6 18.20 20.62 -21.84
C TRP A 6 17.58 19.22 -21.77
N GLY A 7 18.43 18.19 -21.76
CA GLY A 7 17.97 16.82 -21.64
C GLY A 7 17.22 16.63 -20.32
N SER A 8 16.15 15.85 -20.33
CA SER A 8 15.61 15.25 -19.11
C SER A 8 16.69 14.39 -18.48
N SER A 9 17.01 14.63 -17.21
CA SER A 9 17.89 13.73 -16.46
C SER A 9 17.08 12.56 -15.94
N ASP A 10 17.29 11.37 -16.49
CA ASP A 10 16.77 10.12 -15.93
C ASP A 10 17.71 9.59 -14.84
N GLY A 11 17.13 9.00 -13.80
CA GLY A 11 17.86 8.50 -12.66
C GLY A 11 16.96 7.71 -11.71
N SER A 12 17.57 6.83 -10.93
CA SER A 12 16.88 6.06 -9.89
C SER A 12 17.66 6.19 -8.57
N PHE A 13 16.92 6.36 -7.49
CA PHE A 13 17.48 6.26 -6.14
C PHE A 13 17.70 4.78 -5.80
N SER A 14 18.92 4.45 -5.38
CA SER A 14 19.24 3.11 -4.87
C SER A 14 18.54 2.81 -3.55
N SER A 15 18.25 3.84 -2.77
CA SER A 15 17.51 3.78 -1.52
C SER A 15 16.79 5.11 -1.27
N ILE A 16 15.59 5.04 -0.71
CA ILE A 16 14.82 6.20 -0.28
C ILE A 16 14.43 5.94 1.17
N ASP A 17 14.88 6.83 2.06
CA ASP A 17 14.57 6.74 3.48
C ASP A 17 13.24 7.45 3.78
N PHE A 18 12.31 6.71 4.38
CA PHE A 18 11.00 7.19 4.79
C PHE A 18 10.81 7.17 6.32
N SER A 19 11.86 6.83 7.08
CA SER A 19 11.80 6.65 8.54
C SER A 19 11.39 7.92 9.31
N GLY A 20 11.62 9.10 8.72
CA GLY A 20 11.20 10.38 9.29
C GLY A 20 9.72 10.74 9.06
N LEU A 21 8.96 9.95 8.32
CA LEU A 21 7.55 10.22 8.05
C LEU A 21 6.66 9.59 9.14
N GLN A 22 5.79 10.40 9.73
CA GLN A 22 4.79 9.91 10.67
C GLN A 22 3.51 9.53 9.90
N LEU A 23 3.29 8.23 9.73
CA LEU A 23 2.09 7.69 9.07
C LEU A 23 1.03 7.31 10.10
N ALA A 24 -0.25 7.40 9.70
CA ALA A 24 -1.35 6.89 10.51
C ALA A 24 -1.28 5.35 10.61
N ALA A 25 -1.77 4.79 11.73
CA ALA A 25 -1.86 3.34 11.89
C ALA A 25 -2.69 2.71 10.75
N GLY A 26 -2.25 1.55 10.29
CA GLY A 26 -2.90 0.87 9.16
C GLY A 26 -2.69 1.60 7.82
N THR A 27 -1.63 2.39 7.66
CA THR A 27 -1.26 2.97 6.36
C THR A 27 0.16 2.58 5.95
N ARG A 28 0.39 2.51 4.63
CA ARG A 28 1.70 2.28 4.02
C ARG A 28 1.95 3.31 2.94
N LEU A 29 3.23 3.64 2.73
CA LEU A 29 3.64 4.45 1.60
C LEU A 29 3.74 3.58 0.34
N ASP A 30 3.24 4.07 -0.78
CA ASP A 30 3.37 3.44 -2.11
C ASP A 30 4.19 4.32 -3.05
N THR A 31 5.32 3.77 -3.48
CA THR A 31 6.30 4.37 -4.40
C THR A 31 6.33 3.69 -5.76
N SER A 32 5.42 2.76 -6.04
CA SER A 32 5.39 1.98 -7.30
C SER A 32 5.32 2.86 -8.54
N ARG A 33 4.80 4.07 -8.42
CA ARG A 33 4.67 5.06 -9.51
C ARG A 33 5.71 6.17 -9.48
N LEU A 34 6.60 6.19 -8.48
CA LEU A 34 7.56 7.28 -8.31
C LEU A 34 8.43 7.51 -9.56
N TYR A 35 8.86 6.45 -10.24
CA TYR A 35 9.65 6.55 -11.48
C TYR A 35 8.81 6.54 -12.77
N LEU A 36 7.49 6.41 -12.65
CA LEU A 36 6.58 6.45 -13.79
C LEU A 36 6.03 7.86 -14.00
N ASP A 37 5.59 8.50 -12.92
CA ASP A 37 4.94 9.81 -12.96
C ASP A 37 5.33 10.73 -11.79
N GLY A 38 6.30 10.34 -10.96
CA GLY A 38 6.76 11.16 -9.83
C GLY A 38 5.85 11.10 -8.60
N THR A 39 4.83 10.24 -8.57
CA THR A 39 3.85 10.22 -7.49
C THR A 39 4.26 9.31 -6.33
N VAL A 40 4.09 9.81 -5.11
CA VAL A 40 4.12 9.04 -3.85
C VAL A 40 2.74 9.12 -3.22
N SER A 41 2.17 7.98 -2.83
CA SER A 41 0.84 7.94 -2.21
C SER A 41 0.84 7.21 -0.87
N VAL A 42 -0.15 7.50 -0.04
CA VAL A 42 -0.39 6.78 1.23
C VAL A 42 -1.62 5.91 1.04
N GLN A 43 -1.48 4.61 1.27
CA GLN A 43 -2.54 3.62 1.11
C GLN A 43 -2.93 3.02 2.45
N ALA A 44 -4.24 2.87 2.67
CA ALA A 44 -4.76 2.13 3.79
C ALA A 44 -4.49 0.62 3.60
N VAL A 45 -3.93 0.00 4.62
CA VAL A 45 -3.78 -1.44 4.76
C VAL A 45 -4.78 -1.88 5.83
N PRO A 46 -5.83 -2.64 5.47
CA PRO A 46 -6.75 -3.18 6.45
C PRO A 46 -5.99 -4.00 7.49
N GLU A 47 -6.33 -3.82 8.77
CA GLU A 47 -5.65 -4.53 9.85
C GLU A 47 -5.83 -6.05 9.68
N PRO A 48 -4.77 -6.87 9.84
CA PRO A 48 -4.88 -8.33 9.75
C PRO A 48 -5.92 -8.91 10.71
N ALA A 49 -6.09 -8.28 11.87
CA ALA A 49 -7.08 -8.66 12.87
C ALA A 49 -8.52 -8.52 12.35
N THR A 50 -8.80 -7.53 11.49
CA THR A 50 -10.13 -7.35 10.88
C THR A 50 -10.48 -8.57 10.02
N TRP A 51 -9.54 -9.04 9.20
CA TRP A 51 -9.73 -10.25 8.40
C TRP A 51 -9.87 -11.49 9.27
N ALA A 52 -9.05 -11.62 10.31
CA ALA A 52 -9.15 -12.74 11.24
C ALA A 52 -10.52 -12.78 11.93
N LEU A 53 -11.06 -11.63 12.37
CA LEU A 53 -12.40 -11.55 12.96
C LEU A 53 -13.51 -11.86 11.95
N MET A 54 -13.40 -11.38 10.71
CA MET A 54 -14.37 -11.74 9.67
C MET A 54 -14.37 -13.24 9.38
N LEU A 55 -13.18 -13.85 9.26
CA LEU A 55 -13.04 -15.30 9.06
C LEU A 55 -13.54 -16.10 10.26
N ALA A 56 -13.24 -15.64 11.48
CA ALA A 56 -13.76 -16.26 12.70
C ALA A 56 -15.29 -16.18 12.75
N GLY A 57 -15.88 -15.02 12.47
CA GLY A 57 -17.33 -14.84 12.42
C GLY A 57 -17.99 -15.72 11.35
N ALA A 58 -17.43 -15.75 10.14
CA ALA A 58 -17.91 -16.61 9.06
C ALA A 58 -17.82 -18.11 9.45
N GLY A 59 -16.72 -18.52 10.08
CA GLY A 59 -16.52 -19.87 10.60
C GLY A 59 -17.55 -20.25 11.66
N LEU A 60 -17.83 -19.37 12.61
CA LEU A 60 -18.86 -19.60 13.64
C LEU A 60 -20.26 -19.75 13.04
N VAL A 61 -20.63 -18.91 12.06
CA VAL A 61 -21.93 -19.02 11.37
C VAL A 61 -22.02 -20.33 10.59
N ALA A 62 -20.96 -20.72 9.88
CA ALA A 62 -20.92 -21.98 9.14
C ALA A 62 -21.06 -23.20 10.07
N LEU A 63 -20.37 -23.19 11.22
CA LEU A 63 -20.48 -24.22 12.24
C LEU A 63 -21.88 -24.29 12.85
N ARG A 64 -22.52 -23.13 13.08
CA ARG A 64 -23.88 -23.07 13.61
C ARG A 64 -24.89 -23.65 12.63
N ARG A 65 -24.81 -23.30 11.34
CA ARG A 65 -25.69 -23.86 10.30
C ARG A 65 -25.60 -25.39 10.23
N ARG A 66 -24.38 -25.93 10.25
CA ARG A 66 -24.14 -27.39 10.27
C ARG A 66 -24.72 -28.13 11.49
N ARG A 67 -25.08 -27.42 12.56
CA ARG A 67 -25.73 -28.00 13.74
C ARG A 67 -27.25 -27.86 13.73
N GLN A 68 -27.78 -27.04 12.82
CA GLN A 68 -29.23 -26.82 12.66
C GLN A 68 -29.82 -27.66 11.52
N ASP A 69 -28.98 -28.14 10.61
CA ASP A 69 -29.26 -29.24 9.67
C ASP A 69 -29.03 -30.60 10.36
#